data_AF-A0A2N6F4A2-F1
#
_entry.id   AF-A0A2N6F4A2-F1
#
_cell.length_a   1.000
_cell.length_b   1.000
_cell.length_c   1.000
_cell.angle_alpha   90.00
_cell.angle_beta   90.00
_cell.angle_gamma   90.00
#
_symmetry.space_group_name_H-M   'P 1'
#
loop_
_entity.id
_entity.type
_entity.pdbx_description
1 polymer ?
#
loop_
_entity_poly.entity_id
_entity_poly.type
_entity_poly.pdbx_seq_one_letter_code
_entity_poly.pdbx_strand_id
1 'polypeptide(L)'
;MFNFAKLTLTAAMVVFIAIPAYAWEQPTRGERHEYRVERRDARQDFRQQKRSDRMDFRHQRIDDRKGFRQERRQDGKEWRHEKREMKREMLHADNPAERREVRHEYRAERREHRQDRFGDRQAFRQDRRDDRQEYRQERREERQSFRDERREDLQDLLN
;
A
#
# COMPACT_ATOMS: atom_id res chain seq x y z
N MET A 1 -81.53 5.19 14.00
CA MET A 1 -80.56 4.11 13.77
C MET A 1 -80.29 4.02 12.28
N PHE A 2 -79.03 4.27 11.93
CA PHE A 2 -78.28 4.02 10.68
C PHE A 2 -78.93 4.28 9.31
N ASN A 3 -78.36 5.29 8.65
CA ASN A 3 -78.64 5.79 7.32
C ASN A 3 -78.25 4.79 6.22
N PHE A 4 -79.24 4.39 5.41
CA PHE A 4 -79.04 3.82 4.08
C PHE A 4 -78.59 4.93 3.12
N ALA A 5 -77.28 5.19 3.04
CA ALA A 5 -76.70 6.11 2.07
C ALA A 5 -75.74 5.39 1.13
N LYS A 6 -76.27 5.01 -0.03
CA LYS A 6 -75.63 5.14 -1.35
C LYS A 6 -74.30 4.39 -1.53
N LEU A 7 -74.46 3.11 -1.78
CA LEU A 7 -73.69 2.37 -2.77
C LEU A 7 -73.65 3.13 -4.13
N THR A 8 -72.48 3.08 -4.76
CA THR A 8 -72.21 3.06 -6.22
C THR A 8 -71.97 4.35 -7.03
N LEU A 9 -70.87 4.24 -7.80
CA LEU A 9 -70.63 4.74 -9.17
C LEU A 9 -69.88 6.08 -9.38
N THR A 10 -68.56 5.95 -9.49
CA THR A 10 -67.72 6.34 -10.64
C THR A 10 -68.08 7.62 -11.43
N ALA A 11 -67.21 8.63 -11.31
CA ALA A 11 -66.94 9.58 -12.39
C ALA A 11 -65.43 9.84 -12.45
N ALA A 12 -64.79 9.24 -13.45
CA ALA A 12 -63.44 9.55 -13.89
C ALA A 12 -63.42 10.94 -14.56
N MET A 13 -62.34 11.71 -14.38
CA MET A 13 -61.53 12.22 -15.50
C MET A 13 -60.45 13.24 -15.07
N VAL A 14 -59.20 12.86 -15.40
CA VAL A 14 -58.16 13.70 -16.00
C VAL A 14 -57.49 14.76 -15.11
N VAL A 15 -56.35 14.38 -14.52
CA VAL A 15 -55.12 15.15 -14.75
C VAL A 15 -54.00 14.13 -15.07
N PHE A 16 -53.84 13.87 -16.36
CA PHE A 16 -52.59 13.39 -16.94
C PHE A 16 -51.52 14.47 -16.67
N ILE A 17 -50.81 14.39 -15.55
CA ILE A 17 -49.51 15.06 -15.47
C ILE A 17 -48.58 14.19 -16.30
N ALA A 18 -48.16 14.76 -17.44
CA ALA A 18 -47.23 14.22 -18.40
C ALA A 18 -46.13 13.41 -17.69
N ILE A 19 -46.16 12.09 -17.88
CA ILE A 19 -44.94 11.30 -17.82
C ILE A 19 -44.07 11.92 -18.91
N PRO A 20 -42.95 12.59 -18.59
CA PRO A 20 -42.00 12.90 -19.64
C PRO A 20 -41.58 11.53 -20.16
N ALA A 21 -41.98 11.21 -21.38
CA ALA A 21 -41.32 10.18 -22.16
C ALA A 21 -39.89 10.70 -22.39
N TYR A 22 -39.05 10.63 -21.35
CA TYR A 22 -37.64 10.38 -21.56
C TYR A 22 -37.65 9.07 -22.32
N ALA A 23 -37.58 9.16 -23.64
CA ALA A 23 -37.21 8.03 -24.46
C ALA A 23 -35.78 7.73 -24.00
N TRP A 24 -35.65 6.69 -23.17
CA TRP A 24 -34.36 6.07 -22.89
C TRP A 24 -33.90 5.55 -24.25
N GLU A 25 -33.13 6.36 -24.97
CA GLU A 25 -32.53 5.97 -26.23
C GLU A 25 -31.60 4.81 -25.89
N GLN A 26 -32.00 3.60 -26.28
CA GLN A 26 -31.21 2.44 -25.92
C GLN A 26 -29.90 2.50 -26.70
N PRO A 27 -28.75 2.30 -26.04
CA PRO A 27 -27.47 2.33 -26.72
C PRO A 27 -27.49 1.35 -27.87
N THR A 28 -27.07 1.86 -29.03
CA THR A 28 -27.06 1.15 -30.31
C THR A 28 -26.15 -0.07 -30.22
N ARG A 29 -26.31 -0.99 -31.18
CA ARG A 29 -25.45 -2.19 -31.25
C ARG A 29 -23.96 -1.83 -31.42
N GLY A 30 -23.67 -0.70 -32.07
CA GLY A 30 -22.31 -0.17 -32.26
C GLY A 30 -21.71 0.27 -30.93
N GLU A 31 -22.38 1.15 -30.20
CA GLU A 31 -21.92 1.68 -28.90
C GLU A 31 -21.72 0.57 -27.86
N ARG A 32 -22.63 -0.42 -27.83
CA ARG A 32 -22.46 -1.60 -26.95
C ARG A 32 -21.25 -2.46 -27.34
N HIS A 33 -20.89 -2.50 -28.62
CA HIS A 33 -19.71 -3.22 -29.08
C HIS A 33 -18.44 -2.47 -28.70
N GLU A 34 -18.39 -1.17 -28.95
CA GLU A 34 -17.27 -0.28 -28.59
C GLU A 34 -17.01 -0.29 -27.09
N TYR A 35 -18.04 -0.09 -26.26
CA TYR A 35 -17.92 -0.19 -24.80
C TYR A 35 -17.35 -1.55 -24.34
N ARG A 36 -17.72 -2.66 -25.00
CA ARG A 36 -17.17 -3.99 -24.66
C ARG A 36 -15.70 -4.11 -25.01
N VAL A 37 -15.27 -3.51 -26.12
CA VAL A 37 -13.87 -3.49 -26.55
C VAL A 37 -13.06 -2.61 -25.59
N GLU A 38 -13.49 -1.38 -25.35
CA GLU A 38 -12.83 -0.46 -24.41
C GLU A 38 -12.71 -1.05 -23.00
N ARG A 39 -13.78 -1.67 -22.49
CA ARG A 39 -13.75 -2.35 -21.19
C ARG A 39 -12.77 -3.53 -21.17
N ARG A 40 -12.61 -4.23 -22.29
CA ARG A 40 -11.63 -5.32 -22.41
C ARG A 40 -10.21 -4.76 -22.36
N ASP A 41 -9.95 -3.69 -23.10
CA ASP A 41 -8.63 -3.07 -23.22
C ASP A 41 -8.22 -2.41 -21.90
N ALA A 42 -9.11 -1.61 -21.29
CA ALA A 42 -8.89 -1.03 -19.96
C ALA A 42 -8.59 -2.10 -18.90
N ARG A 43 -9.27 -3.26 -18.96
CA ARG A 43 -8.97 -4.39 -18.06
C ARG A 43 -7.61 -5.02 -18.34
N GLN A 44 -7.21 -5.09 -19.60
CA GLN A 44 -5.90 -5.60 -19.98
C GLN A 44 -4.81 -4.65 -19.47
N ASP A 45 -4.96 -3.35 -19.68
CA ASP A 45 -3.99 -2.33 -19.28
C ASP A 45 -3.86 -2.24 -17.76
N PHE A 46 -4.98 -2.24 -17.04
CA PHE A 46 -4.97 -2.32 -15.57
C PHE A 46 -4.23 -3.57 -15.05
N ARG A 47 -4.34 -4.70 -15.74
CA ARG A 47 -3.58 -5.92 -15.38
C ARG A 47 -2.09 -5.79 -15.69
N GLN A 48 -1.74 -5.14 -16.79
CA GLN A 48 -0.34 -4.90 -17.17
C GLN A 48 0.32 -3.96 -16.18
N GLN A 49 -0.32 -2.82 -15.87
CA GLN A 49 0.15 -1.87 -14.87
C GLN A 49 0.35 -2.55 -13.51
N LYS A 50 -0.65 -3.28 -13.02
CA LYS A 50 -0.54 -4.08 -11.80
C LYS A 50 0.63 -5.06 -11.78
N ARG A 51 0.96 -5.63 -12.94
CA ARG A 51 2.10 -6.53 -13.07
C ARG A 51 3.41 -5.75 -12.96
N SER A 52 3.51 -4.59 -13.61
CA SER A 52 4.66 -3.68 -13.50
C SER A 52 4.87 -3.24 -12.06
N ASP A 53 3.86 -2.65 -11.42
CA ASP A 53 3.99 -2.12 -10.04
C ASP A 53 4.41 -3.22 -9.06
N ARG A 54 3.93 -4.44 -9.27
CA ARG A 54 4.35 -5.60 -8.46
C ARG A 54 5.82 -5.94 -8.69
N MET A 55 6.31 -5.86 -9.93
CA MET A 55 7.72 -6.07 -10.22
C MET A 55 8.56 -4.94 -9.61
N ASP A 56 8.13 -3.69 -9.74
CA ASP A 56 8.86 -2.53 -9.22
C ASP A 56 8.96 -2.59 -7.70
N PHE A 57 7.83 -2.86 -7.02
CA PHE A 57 7.82 -3.12 -5.59
C PHE A 57 8.76 -4.28 -5.22
N ARG A 58 8.82 -5.36 -6.01
CA ARG A 58 9.76 -6.46 -5.71
C ARG A 58 11.23 -6.04 -5.86
N HIS A 59 11.56 -5.25 -6.88
CA HIS A 59 12.92 -4.78 -7.11
C HIS A 59 13.38 -3.85 -5.99
N GLN A 60 12.57 -2.85 -5.64
CA GLN A 60 12.83 -1.97 -4.50
C GLN A 60 13.15 -2.78 -3.22
N ARG A 61 12.32 -3.79 -2.92
CA ARG A 61 12.51 -4.65 -1.74
C ARG A 61 13.77 -5.51 -1.78
N ILE A 62 14.22 -5.87 -2.97
CA ILE A 62 15.49 -6.57 -3.14
C ILE A 62 16.63 -5.61 -2.84
N ASP A 63 16.55 -4.38 -3.34
CA ASP A 63 17.60 -3.38 -3.20
C ASP A 63 17.70 -2.86 -1.76
N ASP A 64 16.59 -2.57 -1.07
CA ASP A 64 16.59 -2.25 0.37
C ASP A 64 17.32 -3.32 1.18
N ARG A 65 17.03 -4.59 0.87
CA ARG A 65 17.62 -5.74 1.56
C ARG A 65 19.11 -5.85 1.25
N LYS A 66 19.54 -5.54 0.02
CA LYS A 66 20.97 -5.51 -0.34
C LYS A 66 21.67 -4.38 0.39
N GLY A 67 21.10 -3.17 0.38
CA GLY A 67 21.61 -1.99 1.07
C GLY A 67 21.80 -2.25 2.55
N PHE A 68 20.74 -2.67 3.25
CA PHE A 68 20.83 -3.06 4.66
C PHE A 68 21.90 -4.13 4.89
N ARG A 69 21.99 -5.16 4.05
CA ARG A 69 23.05 -6.19 4.21
C ARG A 69 24.46 -5.64 4.00
N GLN A 70 24.63 -4.66 3.15
CA GLN A 70 25.92 -4.04 2.86
C GLN A 70 26.38 -3.17 4.02
N GLU A 71 25.51 -2.31 4.52
CA GLU A 71 25.72 -1.50 5.72
C GLU A 71 26.12 -2.40 6.89
N ARG A 72 25.34 -3.45 7.18
CA ARG A 72 25.66 -4.42 8.25
C ARG A 72 27.00 -5.13 8.10
N ARG A 73 27.51 -5.26 6.88
CA ARG A 73 28.85 -5.79 6.63
C ARG A 73 29.93 -4.75 6.91
N GLN A 74 29.67 -3.49 6.61
CA GLN A 74 30.55 -2.36 6.90
C GLN A 74 30.65 -2.15 8.42
N ASP A 75 29.54 -2.02 9.16
CA ASP A 75 29.56 -1.92 10.63
C ASP A 75 30.29 -3.13 11.24
N GLY A 76 30.09 -4.31 10.65
CA GLY A 76 30.75 -5.53 11.09
C GLY A 76 32.26 -5.54 10.86
N LYS A 77 32.77 -4.80 9.87
CA LYS A 77 34.20 -4.61 9.63
C LYS A 77 34.77 -3.57 10.60
N GLU A 78 34.08 -2.46 10.78
CA GLU A 78 34.45 -1.37 11.69
C GLU A 78 34.54 -1.88 13.14
N TRP A 79 33.49 -2.55 13.63
CA TRP A 79 33.51 -3.19 14.95
C TRP A 79 34.67 -4.18 15.14
N ARG A 80 35.08 -4.89 14.08
CA ARG A 80 36.23 -5.80 14.15
C ARG A 80 37.54 -5.03 14.20
N HIS A 81 37.62 -3.86 13.56
CA HIS A 81 38.77 -2.98 13.60
C HIS A 81 38.96 -2.39 14.99
N GLU A 82 37.94 -1.72 15.53
CA GLU A 82 37.91 -1.13 16.88
C GLU A 82 38.27 -2.18 17.94
N LYS A 83 37.65 -3.37 17.86
CA LYS A 83 37.97 -4.48 18.76
C LYS A 83 39.44 -4.90 18.71
N ARG A 84 40.10 -4.83 17.54
CA ARG A 84 41.53 -5.13 17.43
C ARG A 84 42.37 -4.03 18.05
N GLU A 85 41.97 -2.77 17.90
CA GLU A 85 42.67 -1.62 18.48
C GLU A 85 42.60 -1.64 20.00
N MET A 86 41.42 -1.78 20.60
CA MET A 86 41.29 -1.95 22.05
C MET A 86 42.06 -3.17 22.58
N LYS A 87 42.15 -4.25 21.79
CA LYS A 87 42.99 -5.40 22.17
C LYS A 87 44.48 -5.02 22.18
N ARG A 88 44.94 -4.24 21.20
CA ARG A 88 46.33 -3.75 21.16
C ARG A 88 46.59 -2.83 22.35
N GLU A 89 45.69 -1.89 22.61
CA GLU A 89 45.78 -0.98 23.75
C GLU A 89 45.85 -1.74 25.09
N MET A 90 44.99 -2.75 25.27
CA MET A 90 45.04 -3.62 26.46
C MET A 90 46.36 -4.40 26.58
N LEU A 91 47.03 -4.72 25.47
CA LEU A 91 48.34 -5.36 25.49
C LEU A 91 49.45 -4.38 25.86
N HIS A 92 49.35 -3.13 25.40
CA HIS A 92 50.29 -2.04 25.63
C HIS A 92 50.08 -1.28 26.96
N ALA A 93 48.98 -1.52 27.69
CA ALA A 93 48.75 -0.93 29.00
C ALA A 93 49.87 -1.27 29.99
N ASP A 94 50.46 -0.23 30.60
CA ASP A 94 51.67 -0.31 31.42
C ASP A 94 51.38 -0.88 32.80
N ASN A 95 50.15 -0.71 33.30
CA ASN A 95 49.75 -1.17 34.62
C ASN A 95 48.38 -1.89 34.66
N PRO A 96 48.08 -2.63 35.74
CA PRO A 96 46.80 -3.32 35.87
C PRO A 96 45.57 -2.42 35.99
N ALA A 97 45.72 -1.14 36.34
CA ALA A 97 44.59 -0.20 36.45
C ALA A 97 44.14 0.25 35.05
N GLU A 98 45.05 0.70 34.18
CA GLU A 98 44.78 1.01 32.78
C GLU A 98 44.15 -0.19 32.04
N ARG A 99 44.66 -1.39 32.31
CA ARG A 99 44.13 -2.62 31.72
C ARG A 99 42.67 -2.92 32.16
N ARG A 100 42.24 -2.41 33.33
CA ARG A 100 40.84 -2.47 33.78
C ARG A 100 39.97 -1.42 33.10
N GLU A 101 40.51 -0.22 32.88
CA GLU A 101 39.82 0.88 32.18
C GLU A 101 39.48 0.50 30.74
N VAL A 102 40.47 0.06 29.96
CA VAL A 102 40.26 -0.43 28.58
C VAL A 102 39.27 -1.59 28.54
N ARG A 103 39.26 -2.46 29.56
CA ARG A 103 38.26 -3.55 29.66
C ARG A 103 36.87 -3.02 29.95
N HIS A 104 36.74 -1.96 30.74
CA HIS A 104 35.47 -1.31 31.05
C HIS A 104 34.91 -0.64 29.80
N GLU A 105 35.73 0.11 29.08
CA GLU A 105 35.39 0.75 27.81
C GLU A 105 34.95 -0.27 26.76
N TYR A 106 35.75 -1.32 26.53
CA TYR A 106 35.36 -2.40 25.61
C TYR A 106 34.03 -3.07 25.98
N ARG A 107 33.70 -3.16 27.27
CA ARG A 107 32.40 -3.69 27.71
C ARG A 107 31.27 -2.71 27.45
N ALA A 108 31.51 -1.41 27.62
CA ALA A 108 30.55 -0.35 27.34
C ALA A 108 30.25 -0.30 25.83
N GLU A 109 31.26 -0.18 24.99
CA GLU A 109 31.12 -0.16 23.53
C GLU A 109 30.44 -1.43 23.01
N ARG A 110 30.79 -2.60 23.55
CA ARG A 110 30.12 -3.85 23.17
C ARG A 110 28.62 -3.84 23.51
N ARG A 111 28.22 -3.17 24.58
CA ARG A 111 26.80 -3.03 24.96
C ARG A 111 26.10 -2.05 24.03
N GLU A 112 26.71 -0.92 23.74
CA GLU A 112 26.22 0.10 22.82
C GLU A 112 26.03 -0.48 21.41
N HIS A 113 27.09 -1.06 20.83
CA HIS A 113 27.03 -1.71 19.52
C HIS A 113 25.89 -2.75 19.45
N ARG A 114 25.63 -3.51 20.52
CA ARG A 114 24.51 -4.46 20.57
C ARG A 114 23.15 -3.78 20.58
N GLN A 115 23.01 -2.66 21.29
CA GLN A 115 21.78 -1.88 21.35
C GLN A 115 21.50 -1.25 19.98
N ASP A 116 22.50 -0.65 19.34
CA ASP A 116 22.37 -0.08 17.99
C ASP A 116 21.94 -1.16 17.01
N ARG A 117 22.63 -2.30 17.00
CA ARG A 117 22.27 -3.45 16.16
C ARG A 117 20.82 -3.92 16.35
N PHE A 118 20.32 -3.81 17.57
CA PHE A 118 18.94 -4.17 17.88
C PHE A 118 17.97 -3.09 17.37
N GLY A 119 18.31 -1.81 17.60
CA GLY A 119 17.62 -0.64 17.06
C GLY A 119 17.48 -0.70 15.54
N ASP A 120 18.59 -0.83 14.80
CA ASP A 120 18.59 -0.92 13.32
C ASP A 120 17.67 -2.03 12.83
N ARG A 121 17.68 -3.17 13.53
CA ARG A 121 16.86 -4.33 13.15
C ARG A 121 15.39 -4.07 13.41
N GLN A 122 15.04 -3.36 14.47
CA GLN A 122 13.67 -2.97 14.75
C GLN A 122 13.18 -1.93 13.76
N ALA A 123 13.97 -0.87 13.52
CA ALA A 123 13.70 0.17 12.54
C ALA A 123 13.46 -0.43 11.16
N PHE A 124 14.42 -1.22 10.64
CA PHE A 124 14.27 -1.89 9.34
C PHE A 124 13.01 -2.77 9.29
N ARG A 125 12.66 -3.47 10.37
CA ARG A 125 11.42 -4.27 10.40
C ARG A 125 10.17 -3.41 10.37
N GLN A 126 10.20 -2.24 11.00
CA GLN A 126 9.10 -1.30 11.04
C GLN A 126 8.90 -0.67 9.67
N ASP A 127 9.95 -0.15 9.05
CA ASP A 127 9.92 0.38 7.67
C ASP A 127 9.32 -0.67 6.73
N ARG A 128 9.82 -1.92 6.81
CA ARG A 128 9.29 -3.01 5.98
C ARG A 128 7.80 -3.30 6.19
N ARG A 129 7.26 -3.03 7.38
CA ARG A 129 5.82 -3.18 7.67
C ARG A 129 5.07 -2.01 7.08
N ASP A 130 5.60 -0.81 7.19
CA ASP A 130 4.95 0.42 6.76
C ASP A 130 4.86 0.46 5.23
N ASP A 131 5.95 0.15 4.50
CA ASP A 131 5.91 0.03 3.02
C ASP A 131 4.85 -0.98 2.55
N ARG A 132 4.67 -2.06 3.32
CA ARG A 132 3.69 -3.10 3.00
C ARG A 132 2.27 -2.60 3.23
N GLN A 133 2.05 -1.81 4.27
CA GLN A 133 0.73 -1.23 4.55
C GLN A 133 0.37 -0.20 3.49
N GLU A 134 1.31 0.70 3.18
CA GLU A 134 1.17 1.72 2.13
C GLU A 134 0.87 1.08 0.78
N TYR A 135 1.72 0.15 0.31
CA TYR A 135 1.47 -0.57 -0.95
C TYR A 135 0.08 -1.24 -0.97
N ARG A 136 -0.37 -1.80 0.16
CA ARG A 136 -1.71 -2.42 0.23
C ARG A 136 -2.83 -1.39 0.16
N GLN A 137 -2.64 -0.22 0.75
CA GLN A 137 -3.60 0.87 0.72
C GLN A 137 -3.70 1.44 -0.70
N GLU A 138 -2.58 1.75 -1.34
CA GLU A 138 -2.54 2.18 -2.75
C GLU A 138 -3.26 1.17 -3.66
N ARG A 139 -2.99 -0.14 -3.49
CA ARG A 139 -3.69 -1.17 -4.29
C ARG A 139 -5.19 -1.25 -4.04
N ARG A 140 -5.68 -0.81 -2.87
CA ARG A 140 -7.11 -0.75 -2.58
C ARG A 140 -7.74 0.45 -3.26
N GLU A 141 -7.09 1.61 -3.14
CA GLU A 141 -7.55 2.88 -3.73
C GLU A 141 -7.56 2.80 -5.25
N GLU A 142 -6.49 2.32 -5.87
CA GLU A 142 -6.40 2.13 -7.32
C GLU A 142 -7.42 1.10 -7.86
N ARG A 143 -7.78 0.08 -7.05
CA ARG A 143 -8.88 -0.83 -7.41
C ARG A 143 -10.24 -0.15 -7.31
N GLN A 144 -10.40 0.75 -6.35
CA GLN A 144 -11.64 1.49 -6.15
C GLN A 144 -11.83 2.51 -7.27
N SER A 145 -10.81 3.32 -7.58
CA SER A 145 -10.85 4.26 -8.69
C SER A 145 -11.16 3.57 -10.01
N PHE A 146 -10.50 2.44 -10.32
CA PHE A 146 -10.82 1.66 -11.52
C PHE A 146 -12.29 1.20 -11.53
N ARG A 147 -12.88 0.85 -10.38
CA ARG A 147 -14.30 0.44 -10.33
C ARG A 147 -15.24 1.61 -10.54
N ASP A 148 -14.91 2.76 -9.96
CA ASP A 148 -15.73 3.97 -10.05
C ASP A 148 -15.73 4.49 -11.48
N GLU A 149 -14.56 4.56 -12.13
CA GLU A 149 -14.42 4.90 -13.54
C GLU A 149 -15.23 3.94 -14.44
N ARG A 150 -15.15 2.62 -14.20
CA ARG A 150 -15.97 1.66 -14.96
C ARG A 150 -17.47 1.78 -14.71
N ARG A 151 -17.88 2.35 -13.58
CA ARG A 151 -19.28 2.61 -13.25
C ARG A 151 -19.76 3.88 -13.97
N GLU A 152 -18.92 4.91 -14.04
CA GLU A 152 -19.17 6.13 -14.78
C GLU A 152 -19.33 5.84 -16.27
N ASP A 153 -18.39 5.12 -16.90
CA ASP A 153 -18.55 4.74 -18.31
C ASP A 153 -19.84 3.96 -18.61
N LEU A 154 -20.28 3.14 -17.64
CA LEU A 154 -21.53 2.40 -17.77
C LEU A 154 -22.74 3.33 -17.65
N GLN A 155 -22.67 4.36 -16.80
CA GLN A 155 -23.71 5.37 -16.69
C GLN A 155 -23.79 6.20 -17.96
N ASP A 156 -22.65 6.60 -18.52
CA ASP A 156 -22.57 7.35 -19.78
C ASP A 156 -23.11 6.55 -20.97
N LEU A 157 -22.92 5.23 -21.00
CA LEU A 157 -23.54 4.38 -22.02
C LEU A 157 -25.08 4.28 -21.90
N LEU A 158 -25.62 4.51 -20.70
CA LEU A 158 -27.04 4.29 -20.39
C LEU A 158 -27.87 5.58 -20.37
N ASN A 159 -27.23 6.76 -20.40
CA ASN A 159 -27.84 8.08 -20.41
C ASN A 159 -27.81 8.69 -21.80
#